data_AF-A0A2B0XQF6-F1
#
_entry.id   AF-A0A2B0XQF6-F1
#
_cell.length_a   1.000
_cell.length_b   1.000
_cell.length_c   1.000
_cell.angle_alpha   90.00
_cell.angle_beta   90.00
_cell.angle_gamma   90.00
#
_symmetry.space_group_name_H-M   'P 1'
#
loop_
_entity.id
_entity.type
_entity.pdbx_description
1 polymer ?
#
loop_
_entity_poly.entity_id
_entity_poly.type
_entity_poly.pdbx_seq_one_letter_code
_entity_poly.pdbx_strand_id
1 'polypeptide(L)'
;MNKQPWHRSEKFLLLLCFFAPPIGYVAVIVNKKKLSRELWLSNLTVATIIMSIWLLKFLPHQWGTIILLTGVGIYWYHRILKKFKK
;
A
#
# COMPACT_ATOMS: atom_id res chain seq x y z
N MET A 1 34.13 1.31 -6.80
CA MET A 1 32.70 1.40 -7.14
C MET A 1 31.96 0.21 -6.53
N ASN A 2 31.35 0.37 -5.36
CA ASN A 2 30.57 -0.69 -4.72
C ASN A 2 29.28 -0.92 -5.50
N LYS A 3 29.27 -1.92 -6.39
CA LYS A 3 28.08 -2.35 -7.12
C LYS A 3 27.08 -2.90 -6.10
N GLN A 4 26.05 -2.12 -5.78
CA GLN A 4 24.92 -2.66 -5.01
C GLN A 4 24.33 -3.83 -5.81
N PRO A 5 24.08 -4.99 -5.17
CA PRO A 5 23.59 -6.16 -5.88
C PRO A 5 22.17 -5.92 -6.41
N TRP A 6 21.88 -6.40 -7.62
CA TRP A 6 20.63 -6.13 -8.37
C TRP A 6 19.35 -6.40 -7.56
N HIS A 7 19.37 -7.38 -6.67
CA HIS A 7 18.24 -7.76 -5.81
C HIS A 7 17.85 -6.67 -4.80
N ARG A 8 18.71 -5.68 -4.58
CA ARG A 8 18.53 -4.57 -3.63
C ARG A 8 18.18 -3.26 -4.33
N SER A 9 18.02 -3.27 -5.66
CA SER A 9 17.56 -2.09 -6.39
C SER A 9 16.14 -1.73 -5.95
N GLU A 10 15.90 -0.44 -5.70
CA GLU A 10 14.58 0.09 -5.33
C GLU A 10 13.49 -0.33 -6.32
N LYS A 11 13.83 -0.32 -7.62
CA LYS A 11 12.94 -0.76 -8.70
C LYS A 11 12.57 -2.24 -8.56
N PHE A 12 13.53 -3.07 -8.13
CA PHE A 12 13.30 -4.50 -7.93
C PHE A 12 12.41 -4.76 -6.71
N LEU A 13 12.62 -4.04 -5.61
CA LEU A 13 11.76 -4.12 -4.42
C LEU A 13 10.33 -3.64 -4.72
N LEU A 14 10.18 -2.58 -5.51
CA LEU A 14 8.88 -2.09 -6.00
C LEU A 14 8.17 -3.12 -6.88
N LEU A 15 8.88 -3.70 -7.85
CA LEU A 15 8.35 -4.76 -8.71
C LEU A 15 7.92 -5.99 -7.89
N LEU A 16 8.77 -6.41 -6.95
CA LEU A 16 8.47 -7.52 -6.05
C LEU A 16 7.22 -7.24 -5.22
N CYS A 17 7.06 -6.00 -4.75
CA CYS A 17 5.88 -5.60 -3.99
C CYS A 17 4.61 -5.52 -4.83
N PHE A 18 4.71 -5.25 -6.13
CA PHE A 18 3.58 -5.25 -7.05
C PHE A 18 3.11 -6.67 -7.41
N PHE A 19 4.04 -7.57 -7.76
CA PHE A 19 3.72 -8.94 -8.16
C PHE A 19 3.39 -9.84 -6.96
N ALA A 20 4.11 -9.70 -5.86
CA ALA A 20 3.96 -10.51 -4.67
C ALA A 20 4.05 -9.64 -3.41
N PRO A 21 2.96 -8.94 -3.06
CA PRO A 21 2.94 -7.98 -1.95
C PRO A 21 3.47 -8.56 -0.61
N PRO A 22 3.15 -9.81 -0.21
CA PRO A 22 3.68 -10.37 1.03
C PRO A 22 5.20 -10.55 0.99
N ILE A 23 5.72 -11.00 -0.15
CA ILE A 23 7.15 -11.27 -0.36
C ILE A 23 7.91 -9.93 -0.45
N GLY A 24 7.34 -8.93 -1.13
CA GLY A 24 7.87 -7.57 -1.18
C GLY A 24 7.95 -6.90 0.19
N TYR A 25 6.91 -7.03 1.01
CA TYR A 25 6.87 -6.47 2.36
C TYR A 25 7.96 -7.08 3.26
N VAL A 26 8.10 -8.41 3.26
CA VAL A 26 9.18 -9.10 3.99
C VAL A 26 10.55 -8.67 3.49
N ALA A 27 10.75 -8.57 2.17
CA ALA A 27 12.02 -8.13 1.59
C ALA A 27 12.42 -6.70 2.02
N VAL A 28 11.45 -5.78 2.13
CA VAL A 28 11.68 -4.42 2.62
C VAL A 28 12.05 -4.44 4.11
N ILE A 29 11.37 -5.23 4.94
CA ILE A 29 11.67 -5.34 6.38
C ILE A 29 13.07 -5.91 6.62
N VAL A 30 13.43 -6.99 5.93
CA VAL A 30 14.75 -7.65 6.10
C VAL A 30 15.89 -6.74 5.67
N ASN A 31 15.67 -5.84 4.69
CA ASN A 31 16.66 -4.88 4.24
C ASN A 31 16.75 -3.58 5.08
N LYS A 32 16.04 -3.49 6.23
CA LYS A 32 16.03 -2.32 7.14
C LYS A 32 17.41 -1.78 7.50
N LYS A 33 18.39 -2.65 7.75
CA LYS A 33 19.75 -2.25 8.19
C LYS A 33 20.66 -1.78 7.04
N LYS A 34 20.26 -1.97 5.78
CA LYS A 34 21.13 -1.76 4.60
C LYS A 34 20.64 -0.65 3.67
N LEU A 35 19.45 -0.09 3.91
CA LEU A 35 18.91 1.07 3.20
C LEU A 35 19.00 2.32 4.08
N SER A 36 19.12 3.49 3.44
CA SER A 36 18.95 4.77 4.14
C SER A 36 17.57 4.80 4.79
N ARG A 37 17.49 5.33 6.01
CA ARG A 37 16.29 5.27 6.85
C ARG A 37 15.07 5.88 6.17
N GLU A 38 15.25 7.00 5.47
CA GLU A 38 14.17 7.67 4.74
C GLU A 38 13.65 6.82 3.58
N LEU A 39 14.57 6.20 2.84
CA LEU A 39 14.24 5.41 1.67
C LEU A 39 13.61 4.08 2.05
N TRP A 40 14.04 3.51 3.18
CA TRP A 40 13.40 2.37 3.81
C TRP A 40 11.96 2.70 4.25
N LEU A 41 11.74 3.85 4.90
CA LEU A 41 10.40 4.29 5.29
C LEU A 41 9.49 4.49 4.08
N SER A 42 9.99 5.12 3.02
CA SER A 42 9.24 5.32 1.78
C SER A 42 8.84 3.99 1.14
N ASN A 43 9.79 3.07 0.97
CA ASN A 43 9.51 1.73 0.42
C ASN A 43 8.58 0.90 1.31
N LEU A 44 8.70 1.01 2.64
CA LEU A 44 7.82 0.34 3.58
C LEU A 44 6.39 0.87 3.47
N THR A 45 6.23 2.18 3.30
CA THR A 45 4.92 2.83 3.14
C THR A 45 4.25 2.35 1.86
N VAL A 46 4.98 2.36 0.74
CA VAL A 46 4.49 1.85 -0.54
C VAL A 46 4.11 0.37 -0.42
N ALA A 47 4.97 -0.43 0.21
CA ALA A 47 4.71 -1.85 0.40
C ALA A 47 3.46 -2.12 1.26
N THR A 48 3.25 -1.29 2.29
CA THR A 48 2.07 -1.37 3.16
C THR A 48 0.80 -1.00 2.40
N ILE A 49 0.83 0.05 1.57
CA ILE A 49 -0.31 0.47 0.74
C ILE A 49 -0.68 -0.65 -0.24
N ILE A 50 0.31 -1.20 -0.97
CA ILE A 50 0.07 -2.28 -1.94
C ILE A 50 -0.44 -3.53 -1.23
N MET A 51 0.14 -3.91 -0.09
CA MET A 51 -0.36 -5.01 0.74
C MET A 51 -1.81 -4.79 1.18
N SER A 52 -2.15 -3.58 1.61
CA SER A 52 -3.52 -3.23 2.06
C SER A 52 -4.53 -3.34 0.91
N ILE A 53 -4.15 -2.85 -0.28
CA ILE A 53 -4.98 -2.97 -1.50
C ILE A 53 -5.13 -4.46 -1.90
N TRP A 54 -4.06 -5.23 -1.81
CA TRP A 54 -4.09 -6.66 -2.13
C TRP A 54 -4.92 -7.46 -1.13
N LEU A 55 -4.83 -7.14 0.17
CA LEU A 55 -5.68 -7.72 1.22
C LEU A 55 -7.16 -7.42 0.96
N LEU A 56 -7.47 -6.20 0.52
CA LEU A 56 -8.83 -5.80 0.19
C LEU A 56 -9.40 -6.63 -0.98
N LYS A 57 -8.54 -7.04 -1.95
CA LYS A 57 -8.91 -7.96 -3.02
C LYS A 57 -9.14 -9.40 -2.52
N PHE A 58 -8.47 -9.80 -1.44
CA PHE A 58 -8.62 -11.10 -0.80
C PHE A 58 -9.78 -11.16 0.21
N LEU A 59 -10.38 -10.02 0.54
CA LEU A 59 -11.53 -9.93 1.42
C LEU A 59 -12.75 -10.62 0.76
N PRO A 60 -13.57 -11.39 1.49
CA PRO A 60 -14.76 -12.00 0.92
C PRO A 60 -15.66 -10.90 0.35
N HIS A 61 -16.23 -11.13 -0.84
CA HIS A 61 -16.92 -10.12 -1.65
C HIS A 61 -17.89 -9.23 -0.85
N GLN A 62 -18.56 -9.79 0.15
CA GLN A 62 -19.49 -9.09 1.04
C GLN A 62 -18.82 -7.95 1.83
N TRP A 63 -17.62 -8.17 2.37
CA TRP A 63 -16.91 -7.19 3.20
C TRP A 63 -16.33 -6.05 2.38
N GLY A 64 -15.79 -6.36 1.19
CA GLY A 64 -15.30 -5.33 0.27
C GLY A 64 -16.40 -4.36 -0.15
N THR A 65 -17.59 -4.88 -0.45
CA THR A 65 -18.75 -4.07 -0.81
C THR A 65 -19.25 -3.21 0.37
N ILE A 66 -19.23 -3.73 1.60
CA ILE A 66 -19.61 -2.98 2.81
C ILE A 66 -18.66 -1.79 3.04
N ILE A 67 -17.36 -1.98 2.89
CA ILE A 67 -16.35 -0.92 3.06
C ILE A 67 -16.51 0.16 1.98
N LEU A 68 -16.76 -0.24 0.73
CA LEU A 68 -17.01 0.71 -0.35
C LEU A 68 -18.32 1.48 -0.15
N LEU A 69 -19.40 0.79 0.27
CA LEU A 69 -20.70 1.42 0.55
C LEU A 69 -20.62 2.42 1.70
N THR A 70 -19.89 2.10 2.77
CA THR A 70 -19.70 3.03 3.89
C THR A 70 -18.89 4.25 3.48
N GLY A 71 -17.79 4.07 2.73
CA GLY A 71 -17.00 5.19 2.19
C GLY A 71 -17.80 6.10 1.26
N VAL A 72 -18.54 5.52 0.31
CA VAL A 72 -19.43 6.25 -0.60
C VAL A 72 -20.55 6.93 0.18
N GLY A 73 -21.15 6.25 1.16
CA GLY A 73 -22.21 6.79 2.02
C GLY A 73 -21.76 8.02 2.80
N ILE A 74 -20.57 7.99 3.41
CA ILE A 74 -19.98 9.13 4.12
C ILE A 74 -19.73 10.30 3.15
N TYR A 75 -19.16 10.03 1.98
CA TYR A 75 -18.94 11.05 0.96
C TYR A 75 -20.26 11.69 0.49
N TRP A 76 -21.27 10.86 0.23
CA TRP A 76 -22.60 11.32 -0.18
C TRP A 76 -23.28 12.12 0.91
N TYR A 77 -23.21 11.68 2.17
CA TYR A 77 -23.74 12.40 3.33
C TYR A 77 -23.11 13.80 3.46
N HIS A 78 -21.79 13.89 3.37
CA HIS A 78 -21.09 15.17 3.37
C HIS A 78 -21.49 16.05 2.19
N ARG A 79 -21.63 15.48 1.00
CA ARG A 79 -22.04 16.19 -0.22
C ARG A 79 -23.47 16.71 -0.12
N ILE A 80 -24.39 15.94 0.43
CA ILE A 80 -25.77 16.34 0.70
C ILE A 80 -25.79 17.50 1.71
N LEU A 81 -25.14 17.34 2.86
CA LEU A 81 -25.13 18.36 3.91
C LEU A 81 -24.63 19.71 3.40
N LYS A 82 -23.59 19.70 2.56
CA LYS A 82 -23.04 20.90 1.94
C LYS A 82 -24.03 21.59 0.99
N LYS A 83 -24.97 20.82 0.42
CA LYS A 83 -26.01 21.31 -0.48
C LYS A 83 -27.22 21.90 0.27
N PHE A 84 -27.52 21.39 1.46
CA PHE A 84 -28.59 21.91 2.33
C PHE A 84 -28.17 23.09 3.22
N LYS A 85 -26.86 23.29 3.44
CA LYS A 85 -26.32 24.43 4.20
C LYS A 85 -26.13 25.70 3.35
N LYS A 86 -26.64 25.72 2.13
CA LYS A 86 -26.60 26.83 1.16
C LYS A 86 -28.02 27.21 0.79
#